data_AF-A0AAU5AZU3-F1
#
_entry.id   AF-A0AAU5AZU3-F1
#
_cell.length_a   1.000
_cell.length_b   1.000
_cell.length_c   1.000
_cell.angle_alpha   90.00
_cell.angle_beta   90.00
_cell.angle_gamma   90.00
#
_symmetry.space_group_name_H-M   'P 1'
#
loop_
_entity.id
_entity.type
_entity.pdbx_description
1 polymer ?
#
loop_
_entity_poly.entity_id
_entity_poly.type
_entity_poly.pdbx_seq_one_letter_code
_entity_poly.pdbx_strand_id
1 'polypeptide(L)'
;MTPHTQLPLQAVLFDMDGTLVDTERLWWEAVEQVAGRTLTDADQPEVLGRPVEHTADWLARATGVPAADLAAALHREFATRVRTGIVPRPGALDLLDALARDGVPTALVTASPRAVADTVLDALGASRFAVSVTADDTGPTKPAPDPYLAACRALGVDPAACVAVEDTQTGVSSAEAAGCAVLAVPSLAPIDAAPGRTVRDSLVGVTPAALRAMVTDQQPDELRVLSWNLWLGGSKVDDHRAKQLKAIAETGADVVGLQETGGTAVEELAEALGWYHHRAGENLGVISRHPITARFGDPDVGFYGAAGVRIAVGEAREVDVWTCHLDYTPYGPYESAFDGLPAADLIAHEGVRLAQMRDALGRIAEVGDVAVPVVLVGDFNCPSHLDWADVEWPVTKAAAEAGFRDSYREVHPDPVAEPGYTWSPIHPVHEDGSGRLEPQDRIDYVLHRGLSVLDSRTFVVGAPSAWPDVAGNCWPSDHAAVLTVFAVPVR
;
A
#
# COMPACT_ATOMS: atom_id res chain seq x y z
N MET A 1 20.68 1.99 8.61
CA MET A 1 19.98 0.94 7.85
C MET A 1 18.51 1.31 7.84
N THR A 2 17.96 1.55 6.65
CA THR A 2 16.59 2.00 6.35
C THR A 2 15.54 0.94 6.66
N PRO A 3 14.26 1.35 6.79
CA PRO A 3 13.31 0.87 5.79
C PRO A 3 12.41 1.98 5.21
N HIS A 4 12.24 1.89 3.90
CA HIS A 4 11.20 2.51 3.09
C HIS A 4 9.89 1.73 3.29
N THR A 5 8.74 2.39 3.46
CA THR A 5 7.41 1.76 3.29
C THR A 5 7.07 1.66 1.79
N GLN A 6 7.84 0.80 1.12
CA GLN A 6 7.30 -0.11 0.11
C GLN A 6 6.88 -1.36 0.88
N LEU A 7 5.76 -2.03 0.54
CA LEU A 7 5.63 -3.43 0.95
C LEU A 7 6.90 -4.13 0.44
N PRO A 8 7.74 -4.71 1.32
CA PRO A 8 8.94 -5.34 0.85
C PRO A 8 8.48 -6.48 -0.04
N LEU A 9 8.86 -6.47 -1.33
CA LEU A 9 8.77 -7.66 -2.18
C LEU A 9 9.24 -8.85 -1.35
N GLN A 10 8.28 -9.70 -0.97
CA GLN A 10 8.51 -10.76 0.01
C GLN A 10 9.09 -11.99 -0.67
N ALA A 11 8.69 -12.25 -1.91
CA ALA A 11 9.25 -13.31 -2.73
C ALA A 11 9.04 -13.06 -4.23
N VAL A 12 9.82 -13.78 -5.05
CA VAL A 12 9.58 -13.90 -6.49
C VAL A 12 9.34 -15.37 -6.84
N LEU A 13 8.21 -15.66 -7.50
CA LEU A 13 7.75 -17.00 -7.84
C LEU A 13 7.96 -17.21 -9.35
N PHE A 14 8.92 -18.03 -9.74
CA PHE A 14 9.24 -18.25 -11.14
C PHE A 14 8.55 -19.48 -11.68
N ASP A 15 7.85 -19.35 -12.80
CA ASP A 15 7.64 -20.48 -13.67
C ASP A 15 8.97 -20.99 -14.25
N MET A 16 8.97 -22.25 -14.71
CA MET A 16 10.16 -22.93 -15.22
C MET A 16 10.25 -22.89 -16.74
N ASP A 17 9.24 -23.42 -17.41
CA ASP A 17 9.27 -23.80 -18.82
C ASP A 17 8.97 -22.57 -19.68
N GLY A 18 9.88 -22.14 -20.57
CA GLY A 18 9.74 -20.91 -21.35
C GLY A 18 10.04 -19.61 -20.57
N THR A 19 9.91 -19.65 -19.24
CA THR A 19 10.24 -18.55 -18.32
C THR A 19 11.72 -18.52 -17.91
N LEU A 20 12.20 -19.54 -17.21
CA LEU A 20 13.60 -19.60 -16.74
C LEU A 20 14.52 -20.34 -17.71
N VAL A 21 13.99 -21.35 -18.40
CA VAL A 21 14.73 -22.19 -19.34
C VAL A 21 13.97 -22.36 -20.64
N ASP A 22 14.70 -22.42 -21.75
CA ASP A 22 14.13 -22.71 -23.06
C ASP A 22 13.94 -24.23 -23.24
N THR A 23 12.88 -24.76 -22.61
CA THR A 23 12.51 -26.18 -22.71
C THR A 23 11.74 -26.47 -23.99
N GLU A 24 11.13 -25.46 -24.62
CA GLU A 24 10.40 -25.62 -25.87
C GLU A 24 11.32 -25.97 -27.03
N ARG A 25 12.50 -25.34 -27.12
CA ARG A 25 13.52 -25.74 -28.10
C ARG A 25 13.94 -27.19 -27.88
N LEU A 26 14.14 -27.62 -26.63
CA LEU A 26 14.51 -29.00 -26.33
C LEU A 26 13.40 -29.99 -26.67
N TRP A 27 12.14 -29.60 -26.46
CA TRP A 27 10.98 -30.38 -26.84
C TRP A 27 10.85 -30.50 -28.36
N TRP A 28 11.01 -29.39 -29.09
CA TRP A 28 11.01 -29.38 -30.55
C TRP A 28 12.06 -30.32 -31.13
N GLU A 29 13.30 -30.20 -30.65
CA GLU A 29 14.41 -31.04 -31.11
C GLU A 29 14.22 -32.52 -30.71
N ALA A 30 13.52 -32.80 -29.60
CA ALA A 30 13.14 -34.16 -29.20
C ALA A 30 12.10 -34.76 -30.17
N VAL A 31 11.11 -33.96 -30.54
CA VAL A 31 10.07 -34.38 -31.48
C VAL A 31 10.65 -34.57 -32.87
N GLU A 32 11.57 -33.71 -33.33
CA GLU A 32 12.31 -33.93 -34.59
C GLU A 32 13.07 -35.25 -34.60
N GLN A 33 13.76 -35.56 -33.50
CA GLN A 33 14.52 -36.79 -33.36
C GLN A 33 13.61 -38.03 -33.39
N VAL A 34 12.47 -37.99 -32.69
CA VAL A 34 11.50 -39.10 -32.68
C VAL A 34 10.74 -39.21 -34.00
N ALA A 35 10.41 -38.09 -34.64
CA ALA A 35 9.76 -38.04 -35.93
C ALA A 35 10.68 -38.50 -37.08
N GLY A 36 12.00 -38.46 -36.88
CA GLY A 36 13.00 -38.76 -37.89
C GLY A 36 13.01 -37.75 -39.04
N ARG A 37 12.49 -36.53 -38.81
CA ARG A 37 12.45 -35.43 -39.79
C ARG A 37 12.55 -34.09 -39.09
N THR A 38 13.02 -33.09 -39.84
CA THR A 38 12.92 -31.69 -39.44
C THR A 38 11.45 -31.26 -39.41
N LEU A 39 11.07 -30.53 -38.38
CA LEU A 39 9.74 -29.95 -38.23
C LEU A 39 9.69 -28.57 -38.90
N THR A 40 8.49 -28.12 -39.22
CA THR A 40 8.23 -26.81 -39.85
C THR A 40 7.20 -26.04 -39.04
N ASP A 41 7.04 -24.75 -39.32
CA ASP A 41 6.03 -23.90 -38.65
C ASP A 41 4.60 -24.49 -38.72
N ALA A 42 4.29 -25.28 -39.75
CA ALA A 42 3.01 -25.97 -39.87
C ALA A 42 2.78 -27.05 -38.80
N ASP A 43 3.86 -27.58 -38.20
CA ASP A 43 3.80 -28.59 -37.15
C ASP A 43 3.61 -27.97 -35.75
N GLN A 44 3.87 -26.67 -35.60
CA GLN A 44 3.86 -25.97 -34.32
C GLN A 44 2.57 -26.18 -33.49
N PRO A 45 1.35 -26.13 -34.06
CA PRO A 45 0.11 -26.31 -33.28
C PRO A 45 -0.08 -27.71 -32.67
N GLU A 46 0.66 -28.69 -33.19
CA GLU A 46 0.60 -30.10 -32.77
C GLU A 46 1.73 -30.46 -31.80
N VAL A 47 2.75 -29.60 -31.71
CA VAL A 47 4.00 -29.86 -30.98
C VAL A 47 4.12 -28.96 -29.76
N LEU A 48 3.90 -27.65 -29.89
CA LEU A 48 4.10 -26.70 -28.80
C LEU A 48 2.81 -26.46 -28.01
N GLY A 49 2.93 -26.34 -26.68
CA GLY A 49 1.79 -26.12 -25.78
C GLY A 49 0.80 -27.30 -25.70
N ARG A 50 1.22 -28.51 -26.09
CA ARG A 50 0.40 -29.73 -26.09
C ARG A 50 0.93 -30.78 -25.10
N PRO A 51 0.05 -31.60 -24.51
CA PRO A 51 0.49 -32.78 -23.77
C PRO A 51 1.29 -33.74 -24.68
N VAL A 52 2.22 -34.48 -24.08
CA VAL A 52 3.05 -35.46 -24.81
C VAL A 52 2.20 -36.46 -25.60
N GLU A 53 1.08 -36.88 -25.03
CA GLU A 53 0.14 -37.82 -25.63
C GLU A 53 -0.48 -37.27 -26.91
N HIS A 54 -0.78 -35.96 -26.95
CA HIS A 54 -1.32 -35.30 -28.15
C HIS A 54 -0.31 -35.33 -29.29
N THR A 55 0.95 -34.95 -29.00
CA THR A 55 2.02 -34.97 -30.00
C THR A 55 2.34 -36.40 -30.44
N ALA A 56 2.29 -37.37 -29.52
CA ALA A 56 2.47 -38.78 -29.83
C ALA A 56 1.36 -39.33 -30.75
N ASP A 57 0.11 -38.97 -30.50
CA ASP A 57 -1.03 -39.33 -31.36
C ASP A 57 -0.91 -38.71 -32.75
N TRP A 58 -0.46 -37.46 -32.83
CA TRP A 58 -0.18 -36.80 -34.10
C TRP A 58 0.93 -37.50 -34.89
N LEU A 59 2.06 -37.82 -34.23
CA LEU A 59 3.14 -38.60 -34.84
C LEU A 59 2.68 -40.00 -35.26
N ALA A 60 1.82 -40.65 -34.46
CA ALA A 60 1.27 -41.96 -34.77
C ALA A 60 0.46 -41.93 -36.07
N ARG A 61 -0.37 -40.88 -36.27
CA ARG A 61 -1.10 -40.67 -37.53
C ARG A 61 -0.17 -40.47 -38.72
N ALA A 62 0.99 -39.84 -38.53
CA ALA A 62 1.95 -39.57 -39.58
C ALA A 62 2.85 -40.77 -39.93
N THR A 63 3.19 -41.60 -38.94
CA THR A 63 4.23 -42.65 -39.07
C THR A 63 3.68 -44.08 -39.04
N GLY A 64 2.48 -44.29 -38.52
CA GLY A 64 1.89 -45.61 -38.29
C GLY A 64 2.43 -46.35 -37.05
N VAL A 65 3.34 -45.74 -36.29
CA VAL A 65 3.84 -46.30 -35.02
C VAL A 65 2.80 -46.10 -33.92
N PRO A 66 2.60 -47.06 -32.98
CA PRO A 66 1.67 -46.88 -31.87
C PRO A 66 1.99 -45.64 -31.02
N ALA A 67 0.97 -44.84 -30.70
CA ALA A 67 1.13 -43.60 -29.93
C ALA A 67 1.78 -43.84 -28.55
N ALA A 68 1.49 -44.96 -27.89
CA ALA A 68 2.10 -45.30 -26.60
C ALA A 68 3.64 -45.45 -26.69
N ASP A 69 4.13 -46.06 -27.78
CA ASP A 69 5.57 -46.25 -28.00
C ASP A 69 6.25 -44.90 -28.31
N LEU A 70 5.57 -44.05 -29.09
CA LEU A 70 6.02 -42.70 -29.41
C LEU A 70 6.04 -41.79 -28.17
N ALA A 71 5.00 -41.83 -27.33
CA ALA A 71 4.96 -41.09 -26.07
C ALA A 71 6.12 -41.50 -25.17
N ALA A 72 6.37 -42.81 -25.02
CA ALA A 72 7.50 -43.31 -24.25
C ALA A 72 8.86 -42.89 -24.85
N ALA A 73 8.99 -42.83 -26.18
CA ALA A 73 10.19 -42.33 -26.85
C ALA A 73 10.39 -40.82 -26.64
N LEU A 74 9.32 -40.02 -26.79
CA LEU A 74 9.32 -38.58 -26.56
C LEU A 74 9.72 -38.24 -25.13
N HIS A 75 9.13 -38.91 -24.12
CA HIS A 75 9.52 -38.71 -22.72
C HIS A 75 11.01 -39.00 -22.49
N ARG A 76 11.54 -40.10 -23.05
CA ARG A 76 12.96 -40.46 -22.90
C ARG A 76 13.89 -39.46 -23.58
N GLU A 77 13.56 -39.06 -24.80
CA GLU A 77 14.37 -38.12 -25.58
C GLU A 77 14.38 -36.73 -24.95
N PHE A 78 13.19 -36.22 -24.58
CA PHE A 78 13.06 -34.95 -23.89
C PHE A 78 13.80 -34.94 -22.56
N ALA A 79 13.62 -35.96 -21.72
CA ALA A 79 14.35 -36.05 -20.46
C ALA A 79 15.88 -36.10 -20.66
N THR A 80 16.36 -36.73 -21.73
CA THR A 80 17.78 -36.76 -22.07
C THR A 80 18.30 -35.39 -22.46
N ARG A 81 17.55 -34.65 -23.28
CA ARG A 81 17.90 -33.31 -23.73
C ARG A 81 17.86 -32.29 -22.59
N VAL A 82 16.89 -32.38 -21.70
CA VAL A 82 16.85 -31.56 -20.48
C VAL A 82 18.13 -31.79 -19.66
N ARG A 83 18.55 -33.04 -19.43
CA ARG A 83 19.78 -33.31 -18.67
C ARG A 83 21.07 -32.73 -19.26
N THR A 84 21.15 -32.54 -20.58
CA THR A 84 22.42 -32.15 -21.24
C THR A 84 22.37 -30.79 -21.95
N GLY A 85 21.19 -30.19 -22.08
CA GLY A 85 20.96 -29.08 -23.02
C GLY A 85 20.15 -27.92 -22.45
N ILE A 86 19.91 -27.87 -21.13
CA ILE A 86 19.25 -26.72 -20.50
C ILE A 86 20.01 -25.43 -20.83
N VAL A 87 19.29 -24.49 -21.43
CA VAL A 87 19.77 -23.13 -21.70
C VAL A 87 18.89 -22.17 -20.91
N PRO A 88 19.46 -21.44 -19.94
CA PRO A 88 18.73 -20.38 -19.24
C PRO A 88 18.26 -19.31 -20.22
N ARG A 89 17.05 -18.79 -20.01
CA ARG A 89 16.51 -17.68 -20.78
C ARG A 89 17.33 -16.41 -20.54
N PRO A 90 17.46 -15.51 -21.54
CA PRO A 90 18.25 -14.29 -21.39
C PRO A 90 17.81 -13.46 -20.17
N GLY A 91 18.75 -13.16 -19.27
CA GLY A 91 18.52 -12.41 -18.04
C GLY A 91 18.03 -13.23 -16.83
N ALA A 92 17.72 -14.53 -16.99
CA ALA A 92 17.20 -15.37 -15.90
C ALA A 92 18.21 -15.50 -14.75
N LEU A 93 19.46 -15.88 -15.06
CA LEU A 93 20.51 -16.03 -14.04
C LEU A 93 20.89 -14.69 -13.39
N ASP A 94 20.97 -13.62 -14.18
CA ASP A 94 21.28 -12.27 -13.67
C ASP A 94 20.22 -11.79 -12.67
N LEU A 95 18.94 -12.05 -12.97
CA LEU A 95 17.83 -11.70 -12.09
C LEU A 95 17.84 -12.55 -10.82
N LEU A 96 18.02 -13.86 -10.92
CA LEU A 96 18.12 -14.74 -9.74
C LEU A 96 19.29 -14.33 -8.84
N ASP A 97 20.45 -14.04 -9.42
CA ASP A 97 21.63 -13.58 -8.67
C ASP A 97 21.41 -12.20 -8.05
N ALA A 98 20.67 -11.30 -8.72
CA ALA A 98 20.27 -10.01 -8.16
C ALA A 98 19.32 -10.15 -6.97
N LEU A 99 18.32 -11.04 -7.06
CA LEU A 99 17.37 -11.31 -5.98
C LEU A 99 18.08 -11.92 -4.76
N ALA A 100 19.00 -12.86 -4.99
CA ALA A 100 19.82 -13.44 -3.93
C ALA A 100 20.69 -12.38 -3.23
N ARG A 101 21.31 -11.46 -3.98
CA ARG A 101 22.09 -10.34 -3.40
C ARG A 101 21.23 -9.41 -2.53
N ASP A 102 19.98 -9.21 -2.92
CA ASP A 102 19.03 -8.35 -2.21
C ASP A 102 18.26 -9.07 -1.08
N GLY A 103 18.56 -10.36 -0.84
CA GLY A 103 17.92 -11.16 0.19
C GLY A 103 16.44 -11.46 -0.07
N VAL A 104 16.00 -11.40 -1.33
CA VAL A 104 14.62 -11.73 -1.72
C VAL A 104 14.53 -13.23 -2.00
N PRO A 105 13.77 -14.02 -1.24
CA PRO A 105 13.62 -15.45 -1.49
C PRO A 105 12.90 -15.69 -2.81
N THR A 106 13.29 -16.77 -3.49
CA THR A 106 12.65 -17.19 -4.73
C THR A 106 12.07 -18.59 -4.61
N ALA A 107 11.01 -18.85 -5.36
CA ALA A 107 10.47 -20.20 -5.52
C ALA A 107 10.35 -20.56 -7.00
N LEU A 108 10.51 -21.85 -7.30
CA LEU A 108 10.14 -22.42 -8.59
C LEU A 108 8.69 -22.93 -8.51
N VAL A 109 7.85 -22.63 -9.49
CA VAL A 109 6.45 -23.06 -9.56
C VAL A 109 6.14 -23.57 -10.97
N THR A 110 6.09 -24.89 -11.16
CA THR A 110 5.97 -25.51 -12.48
C THR A 110 4.84 -26.55 -12.57
N ALA A 111 4.27 -26.69 -13.76
CA ALA A 111 3.37 -27.80 -14.10
C ALA A 111 4.12 -29.07 -14.55
N SER A 112 5.46 -29.05 -14.56
CA SER A 112 6.29 -30.21 -14.86
C SER A 112 6.42 -31.16 -13.65
N PRO A 113 6.65 -32.47 -13.88
CA PRO A 113 6.92 -33.44 -12.81
C PRO A 113 8.22 -33.13 -12.05
N ARG A 114 8.30 -33.57 -10.79
CA ARG A 114 9.46 -33.38 -9.89
C ARG A 114 10.80 -33.72 -10.53
N ALA A 115 10.88 -34.88 -11.19
CA ALA A 115 12.13 -35.35 -11.78
C ALA A 115 12.70 -34.39 -12.86
N VAL A 116 11.83 -33.69 -13.60
CA VAL A 116 12.24 -32.69 -14.59
C VAL A 116 12.66 -31.41 -13.88
N ALA A 117 11.87 -30.95 -12.92
CA ALA A 117 12.17 -29.76 -12.13
C ALA A 117 13.52 -29.86 -11.40
N ASP A 118 13.82 -31.00 -10.78
CA ASP A 118 15.09 -31.24 -10.08
C ASP A 118 16.29 -31.14 -11.02
N THR A 119 16.15 -31.66 -12.25
CA THR A 119 17.20 -31.54 -13.28
C THR A 119 17.44 -30.09 -13.68
N VAL A 120 16.37 -29.29 -13.78
CA VAL A 120 16.46 -27.86 -14.10
C VAL A 120 17.06 -27.07 -12.93
N LEU A 121 16.64 -27.37 -11.70
CA LEU A 121 17.21 -26.77 -10.49
C LEU A 121 18.70 -27.05 -10.38
N ASP A 122 19.16 -28.28 -10.67
CA ASP A 122 20.58 -28.61 -10.67
C ASP A 122 21.37 -27.77 -11.69
N ALA A 123 20.82 -27.57 -12.90
CA ALA A 123 21.44 -26.76 -13.94
C ALA A 123 21.46 -25.25 -13.62
N LEU A 124 20.37 -24.75 -13.03
CA LEU A 124 20.25 -23.33 -12.64
C LEU A 124 20.93 -23.03 -11.30
N GLY A 125 21.27 -24.05 -10.52
CA GLY A 125 21.78 -23.95 -9.15
C GLY A 125 20.65 -23.92 -8.12
N ALA A 126 20.34 -25.09 -7.55
CA ALA A 126 19.22 -25.29 -6.63
C ALA A 126 19.24 -24.35 -5.41
N SER A 127 20.42 -23.90 -4.97
CA SER A 127 20.57 -22.96 -3.85
C SER A 127 19.97 -21.57 -4.11
N ARG A 128 19.61 -21.24 -5.35
CA ARG A 128 18.92 -19.98 -5.69
C ARG A 128 17.45 -19.98 -5.28
N PHE A 129 16.87 -21.15 -5.07
CA PHE A 129 15.46 -21.34 -4.78
C PHE A 129 15.28 -21.82 -3.35
N ALA A 130 14.45 -21.12 -2.58
CA ALA A 130 14.10 -21.51 -1.22
C ALA A 130 13.07 -22.65 -1.21
N VAL A 131 12.19 -22.68 -2.22
CA VAL A 131 11.11 -23.67 -2.38
C VAL A 131 10.94 -24.03 -3.86
N SER A 132 10.51 -25.25 -4.16
CA SER A 132 10.06 -25.65 -5.50
C SER A 132 8.72 -26.38 -5.40
N VAL A 133 7.72 -25.90 -6.11
CA VAL A 133 6.39 -26.50 -6.27
C VAL A 133 6.25 -27.06 -7.68
N THR A 134 5.89 -28.34 -7.79
CA THR A 134 5.72 -29.07 -9.05
C THR A 134 4.32 -29.63 -9.18
N ALA A 135 4.00 -30.22 -10.33
CA ALA A 135 2.71 -30.89 -10.53
C ALA A 135 2.44 -32.04 -9.55
N ASP A 136 3.47 -32.55 -8.88
CA ASP A 136 3.34 -33.64 -7.90
C ASP A 136 2.95 -33.13 -6.50
N ASP A 137 3.01 -31.81 -6.24
CA ASP A 137 2.78 -31.23 -4.92
C ASP A 137 1.37 -30.68 -4.71
N THR A 138 0.64 -30.39 -5.78
CA THR A 138 -0.69 -29.79 -5.72
C THR A 138 -1.71 -30.65 -6.46
N GLY A 139 -2.96 -30.65 -5.98
CA GLY A 139 -4.03 -31.38 -6.66
C GLY A 139 -4.37 -30.74 -8.01
N PRO A 140 -5.00 -29.55 -8.03
CA PRO A 140 -5.12 -28.75 -9.23
C PRO A 140 -3.78 -28.14 -9.66
N THR A 141 -3.53 -28.11 -10.96
CA THR A 141 -2.39 -27.39 -11.57
C THR A 141 -2.89 -26.12 -12.29
N LYS A 142 -1.97 -25.32 -12.85
CA LYS A 142 -2.27 -24.10 -13.64
C LYS A 142 -3.37 -24.42 -14.68
N PRO A 143 -4.45 -23.63 -14.79
CA PRO A 143 -4.63 -22.25 -14.32
C PRO A 143 -5.18 -22.11 -12.89
N ALA A 144 -5.36 -23.20 -12.13
CA ALA A 144 -5.77 -23.09 -10.73
C ALA A 144 -4.69 -22.37 -9.90
N PRO A 145 -5.04 -21.59 -8.86
CA PRO A 145 -4.08 -20.82 -8.07
C PRO A 145 -3.24 -21.67 -7.11
N ASP A 146 -3.61 -22.93 -6.91
CA ASP A 146 -3.03 -23.85 -5.93
C ASP A 146 -1.49 -23.92 -5.94
N PRO A 147 -0.79 -24.00 -7.09
CA PRO A 147 0.67 -24.06 -7.11
C PRO A 147 1.34 -22.81 -6.52
N TYR A 148 0.85 -21.62 -6.86
CA TYR A 148 1.37 -20.36 -6.33
C TYR A 148 1.03 -20.18 -4.86
N LEU A 149 -0.20 -20.49 -4.46
CA LEU A 149 -0.59 -20.45 -3.05
C LEU A 149 0.22 -21.44 -2.20
N ALA A 150 0.56 -22.61 -2.74
CA ALA A 150 1.43 -23.58 -2.07
C ALA A 150 2.85 -23.03 -1.88
N ALA A 151 3.41 -22.38 -2.90
CA ALA A 151 4.73 -21.75 -2.80
C ALA A 151 4.75 -20.62 -1.77
N CYS A 152 3.76 -19.72 -1.78
CA CYS A 152 3.63 -18.65 -0.79
C CYS A 152 3.50 -19.21 0.64
N ARG A 153 2.68 -20.25 0.85
CA ARG A 153 2.55 -20.92 2.15
C ARG A 153 3.88 -21.54 2.63
N ALA A 154 4.62 -22.19 1.74
CA ALA A 154 5.89 -22.81 2.08
C ALA A 154 6.97 -21.77 2.42
N LEU A 155 6.90 -20.58 1.81
CA LEU A 155 7.78 -19.45 2.11
C LEU A 155 7.34 -18.61 3.31
N GLY A 156 6.08 -18.73 3.75
CA GLY A 156 5.51 -17.91 4.82
C GLY A 156 5.27 -16.46 4.43
N VAL A 157 4.91 -16.21 3.17
CA VAL A 157 4.74 -14.87 2.57
C VAL A 157 3.30 -14.63 2.12
N ASP A 158 2.91 -13.36 2.03
CA ASP A 158 1.63 -12.91 1.50
C ASP A 158 1.68 -12.90 -0.05
N PRO A 159 0.77 -13.60 -0.75
CA PRO A 159 0.70 -13.52 -2.22
C PRO A 159 0.63 -12.09 -2.76
N ALA A 160 -0.05 -11.16 -2.07
CA ALA A 160 -0.16 -9.76 -2.49
C ALA A 160 1.18 -9.01 -2.45
N ALA A 161 2.17 -9.53 -1.72
CA ALA A 161 3.52 -8.99 -1.64
C ALA A 161 4.54 -9.76 -2.49
N CYS A 162 4.07 -10.61 -3.42
CA CYS A 162 4.89 -11.42 -4.30
C CYS A 162 4.73 -11.05 -5.77
N VAL A 163 5.79 -11.26 -6.56
CA VAL A 163 5.72 -11.22 -8.03
C VAL A 163 5.90 -12.61 -8.59
N ALA A 164 4.94 -13.06 -9.40
CA ALA A 164 5.09 -14.24 -10.24
C ALA A 164 5.71 -13.85 -11.60
N VAL A 165 6.62 -14.67 -12.11
CA VAL A 165 7.21 -14.50 -13.45
C VAL A 165 6.74 -15.67 -14.31
N GLU A 166 6.08 -15.37 -15.43
CA GLU A 166 5.36 -16.34 -16.26
C GLU A 166 5.48 -16.03 -17.75
N ASP A 167 5.34 -17.04 -18.60
CA ASP A 167 5.42 -16.91 -20.05
C ASP A 167 4.12 -17.29 -20.79
N THR A 168 3.18 -17.94 -20.11
CA THR A 168 1.90 -18.40 -20.69
C THR A 168 0.68 -17.76 -20.03
N GLN A 169 -0.40 -17.56 -20.81
CA GLN A 169 -1.66 -17.03 -20.27
C GLN A 169 -2.26 -17.94 -19.16
N THR A 170 -2.08 -19.26 -19.28
CA THR A 170 -2.53 -20.24 -18.26
C THR A 170 -1.81 -20.01 -16.93
N GLY A 171 -0.51 -19.79 -16.96
CA GLY A 171 0.29 -19.55 -15.77
C GLY A 171 0.06 -18.16 -15.18
N VAL A 172 -0.03 -17.14 -16.02
CA VAL A 172 -0.45 -15.79 -15.62
C VAL A 172 -1.80 -15.82 -14.88
N SER A 173 -2.80 -16.51 -15.42
CA SER A 173 -4.12 -16.61 -14.76
C SER A 173 -4.05 -17.37 -13.42
N SER A 174 -3.15 -18.34 -13.28
CA SER A 174 -2.91 -19.05 -12.01
C SER A 174 -2.32 -18.12 -10.96
N ALA A 175 -1.31 -17.32 -11.32
CA ALA A 175 -0.67 -16.37 -10.42
C ALA A 175 -1.60 -15.22 -9.99
N GLU A 176 -2.38 -14.67 -10.93
CA GLU A 176 -3.37 -13.63 -10.65
C GLU A 176 -4.48 -14.14 -9.73
N ALA A 177 -4.98 -15.35 -9.98
CA ALA A 177 -5.98 -15.98 -9.11
C ALA A 177 -5.43 -16.28 -7.70
N ALA A 178 -4.12 -16.42 -7.55
CA ALA A 178 -3.45 -16.54 -6.25
C ALA A 178 -3.25 -15.19 -5.54
N GLY A 179 -3.47 -14.07 -6.22
CA GLY A 179 -3.30 -12.71 -5.68
C GLY A 179 -1.90 -12.13 -5.88
N CYS A 180 -1.06 -12.73 -6.72
CA CYS A 180 0.29 -12.22 -7.01
C CYS A 180 0.25 -11.12 -8.09
N ALA A 181 1.15 -10.15 -8.00
CA ALA A 181 1.51 -9.35 -9.17
C ALA A 181 2.24 -10.24 -10.19
N VAL A 182 2.14 -9.95 -11.49
CA VAL A 182 2.68 -10.80 -12.55
C VAL A 182 3.59 -10.04 -13.49
N LEU A 183 4.81 -10.54 -13.67
CA LEU A 183 5.70 -10.18 -14.77
C LEU A 183 5.57 -11.25 -15.86
N ALA A 184 4.81 -10.94 -16.91
CA ALA A 184 4.66 -11.80 -18.07
C ALA A 184 5.82 -11.59 -19.06
N VAL A 185 6.48 -12.67 -19.48
CA VAL A 185 7.54 -12.71 -20.48
C VAL A 185 7.16 -13.73 -21.56
N PRO A 186 6.28 -13.35 -22.51
CA PRO A 186 5.70 -14.28 -23.47
C PRO A 186 6.74 -15.10 -24.25
N SER A 187 6.55 -16.41 -24.31
CA SER A 187 7.41 -17.34 -25.06
C SER A 187 6.87 -17.62 -26.47
N LEU A 188 5.60 -18.02 -26.57
CA LEU A 188 4.95 -18.46 -27.80
C LEU A 188 3.81 -17.57 -28.28
N ALA A 189 2.91 -17.24 -27.36
CA ALA A 189 1.68 -16.52 -27.64
C ALA A 189 1.72 -15.15 -26.95
N PRO A 190 1.24 -14.09 -27.60
CA PRO A 190 1.19 -12.77 -26.97
C PRO A 190 0.32 -12.80 -25.72
N ILE A 191 0.75 -12.05 -24.71
CA ILE A 191 -0.01 -11.80 -23.48
C ILE A 191 -0.20 -10.30 -23.38
N ASP A 192 -1.44 -9.86 -23.23
CA ASP A 192 -1.76 -8.45 -23.06
C ASP A 192 -1.46 -8.00 -21.62
N ALA A 193 -1.02 -6.74 -21.48
CA ALA A 193 -0.87 -6.09 -20.19
C ALA A 193 -2.25 -5.84 -19.54
N ALA A 194 -2.29 -5.87 -18.22
CA ALA A 194 -3.49 -5.67 -17.42
C ALA A 194 -3.12 -5.09 -16.05
N PRO A 195 -4.07 -4.55 -15.26
CA PRO A 195 -3.81 -4.20 -13.87
C PRO A 195 -3.19 -5.39 -13.13
N GLY A 196 -2.04 -5.18 -12.50
CA GLY A 196 -1.27 -6.23 -11.82
C GLY A 196 -0.38 -7.08 -12.70
N ARG A 197 -0.38 -6.84 -14.01
CA ARG A 197 0.38 -7.59 -15.00
C ARG A 197 1.23 -6.68 -15.86
N THR A 198 2.54 -6.74 -15.67
CA THR A 198 3.53 -6.10 -16.54
C THR A 198 4.01 -7.08 -17.58
N VAL A 199 4.09 -6.68 -18.86
CA VAL A 199 4.58 -7.52 -19.96
C VAL A 199 5.94 -7.03 -20.42
N ARG A 200 6.90 -7.94 -20.62
CA ARG A 200 8.22 -7.66 -21.21
C ARG A 200 8.63 -8.73 -22.20
N ASP A 201 9.46 -8.37 -23.17
CA ASP A 201 9.97 -9.33 -24.17
C ASP A 201 11.08 -10.24 -23.62
N SER A 202 11.67 -9.88 -22.48
CA SER A 202 12.81 -10.59 -21.90
C SER A 202 13.02 -10.25 -20.42
N LEU A 203 13.70 -11.15 -19.69
CA LEU A 203 14.19 -10.90 -18.33
C LEU A 203 15.45 -10.01 -18.30
N VAL A 204 16.05 -9.70 -19.45
CA VAL A 204 17.21 -8.80 -19.52
C VAL A 204 16.87 -7.42 -18.95
N GLY A 205 17.66 -7.01 -17.95
CA GLY A 205 17.49 -5.72 -17.27
C GLY A 205 16.27 -5.64 -16.34
N VAL A 206 15.62 -6.75 -16.03
CA VAL A 206 14.69 -6.80 -14.88
C VAL A 206 15.52 -6.72 -13.60
N THR A 207 15.06 -5.89 -12.65
CA THR A 207 15.78 -5.66 -11.39
C THR A 207 14.85 -5.91 -10.20
N PRO A 208 15.39 -6.25 -9.01
CA PRO A 208 14.59 -6.34 -7.80
C PRO A 208 13.80 -5.05 -7.48
N ALA A 209 14.36 -3.88 -7.80
CA ALA A 209 13.68 -2.60 -7.63
C ALA A 209 12.44 -2.46 -8.54
N ALA A 210 12.53 -2.91 -9.80
CA ALA A 210 11.38 -2.93 -10.70
C ALA A 210 10.28 -3.89 -10.21
N LEU A 211 10.67 -5.07 -9.69
CA LEU A 211 9.72 -6.03 -9.11
C LEU A 211 9.07 -5.50 -7.83
N ARG A 212 9.82 -4.78 -6.97
CA ARG A 212 9.25 -4.08 -5.80
C ARG A 212 8.19 -3.06 -6.20
N ALA A 213 8.40 -2.33 -7.29
CA ALA A 213 7.43 -1.35 -7.76
C ALA A 213 6.07 -2.00 -8.11
N MET A 214 6.08 -3.20 -8.69
CA MET A 214 4.87 -3.93 -9.11
C MET A 214 3.96 -4.32 -7.95
N VAL A 215 4.51 -4.66 -6.78
CA VAL A 215 3.70 -5.03 -5.58
C VAL A 215 3.24 -3.82 -4.78
N THR A 216 3.84 -2.64 -5.00
CA THR A 216 3.31 -1.37 -4.47
C THR A 216 2.11 -0.82 -5.25
N ASP A 217 1.85 -1.33 -6.46
CA ASP A 217 0.85 -0.79 -7.41
C ASP A 217 -0.45 -1.62 -7.45
N GLN A 218 -0.65 -2.53 -6.48
CA GLN A 218 -1.73 -3.55 -6.49
C GLN A 218 -2.71 -3.53 -5.32
N GLN A 219 -2.73 -2.47 -4.49
CA GLN A 219 -3.86 -2.27 -3.59
C GLN A 219 -4.92 -1.38 -4.26
N PRO A 220 -6.22 -1.55 -3.94
CA PRO A 220 -7.24 -0.58 -4.35
C PRO A 220 -6.73 0.79 -3.94
N ASP A 221 -6.94 1.76 -4.82
CA ASP A 221 -6.70 3.18 -4.72
C ASP A 221 -6.90 3.77 -3.31
N GLU A 222 -6.02 3.46 -2.37
CA GLU A 222 -6.13 3.83 -0.97
C GLU A 222 -5.35 5.11 -0.72
N LEU A 223 -5.94 6.02 0.04
CA LEU A 223 -5.27 7.22 0.51
C LEU A 223 -5.30 7.25 2.03
N ARG A 224 -4.12 7.18 2.65
CA ARG A 224 -3.97 7.26 4.11
C ARG A 224 -3.66 8.70 4.51
N VAL A 225 -4.61 9.35 5.19
CA VAL A 225 -4.48 10.75 5.62
C VAL A 225 -4.36 10.81 7.14
N LEU A 226 -3.33 11.49 7.62
CA LEU A 226 -3.06 11.70 9.04
C LEU A 226 -3.28 13.18 9.41
N SER A 227 -4.07 13.44 10.45
CA SER A 227 -4.12 14.74 11.15
C SER A 227 -3.18 14.71 12.34
N TRP A 228 -2.31 15.71 12.51
CA TRP A 228 -1.41 15.72 13.66
C TRP A 228 -0.99 17.13 14.13
N ASN A 229 -1.46 17.52 15.32
CA ASN A 229 -0.90 18.63 16.08
C ASN A 229 0.45 18.19 16.67
N LEU A 230 1.52 18.90 16.33
CA LEU A 230 2.89 18.56 16.72
C LEU A 230 3.32 19.12 18.08
N TRP A 231 2.51 19.94 18.75
CA TRP A 231 2.83 20.57 20.02
C TRP A 231 4.11 21.41 19.98
N LEU A 232 4.00 22.63 19.46
CA LEU A 232 5.15 23.54 19.27
C LEU A 232 6.33 22.85 18.54
N GLY A 233 6.03 22.17 17.43
CA GLY A 233 6.96 21.42 16.60
C GLY A 233 7.47 20.11 17.22
N GLY A 234 7.00 19.74 18.41
CA GLY A 234 7.44 18.61 19.21
C GLY A 234 8.56 18.97 20.18
N SER A 235 8.88 20.26 20.32
CA SER A 235 10.09 20.76 20.98
C SER A 235 10.22 20.42 22.46
N LYS A 236 9.16 19.91 23.10
CA LYS A 236 9.14 19.44 24.49
C LYS A 236 9.72 18.04 24.67
N VAL A 237 9.93 17.30 23.58
CA VAL A 237 10.44 15.92 23.60
C VAL A 237 11.81 15.87 22.92
N ASP A 238 12.75 15.17 23.56
CA ASP A 238 14.10 14.97 23.02
C ASP A 238 14.03 14.18 21.70
N ASP A 239 14.85 14.55 20.72
CA ASP A 239 14.88 13.91 19.39
C ASP A 239 13.51 13.87 18.68
N HIS A 240 12.61 14.82 18.98
CA HIS A 240 11.23 14.83 18.47
C HIS A 240 11.14 14.64 16.96
N ARG A 241 12.02 15.26 16.15
CA ARG A 241 11.98 15.11 14.69
C ARG A 241 12.18 13.65 14.25
N ALA A 242 13.13 12.95 14.84
CA ALA A 242 13.37 11.54 14.54
C ALA A 242 12.18 10.67 14.97
N LYS A 243 11.57 10.99 16.12
CA LYS A 243 10.37 10.31 16.63
C LYS A 243 9.15 10.58 15.74
N GLN A 244 8.99 11.80 15.22
CA GLN A 244 7.94 12.17 14.27
C GLN A 244 8.08 11.40 12.95
N LEU A 245 9.29 11.34 12.38
CA LEU A 245 9.56 10.55 11.18
C LEU A 245 9.23 9.08 11.39
N LYS A 246 9.60 8.52 12.54
CA LYS A 246 9.27 7.15 12.90
C LYS A 246 7.75 6.94 13.02
N ALA A 247 7.04 7.84 13.69
CA ALA A 247 5.58 7.77 13.84
C ALA A 247 4.86 7.86 12.48
N ILE A 248 5.26 8.78 11.59
CA ILE A 248 4.71 8.88 10.23
C ILE A 248 4.98 7.59 9.44
N ALA A 249 6.18 7.02 9.56
CA ALA A 249 6.50 5.75 8.90
C ALA A 249 5.67 4.56 9.44
N GLU A 250 5.43 4.50 10.76
CA GLU A 250 4.64 3.44 11.41
C GLU A 250 3.14 3.53 11.07
N THR A 251 2.59 4.72 10.88
CA THR A 251 1.19 4.88 10.43
C THR A 251 0.99 4.47 8.98
N GLY A 252 2.06 4.51 8.17
CA GLY A 252 1.98 4.30 6.73
C GLY A 252 1.20 5.40 6.00
N ALA A 253 1.11 6.60 6.59
CA ALA A 253 0.40 7.73 5.98
C ALA A 253 0.98 8.06 4.59
N ASP A 254 0.11 8.50 3.69
CA ASP A 254 0.48 9.03 2.37
C ASP A 254 0.50 10.56 2.37
N VAL A 255 -0.33 11.16 3.23
CA VAL A 255 -0.47 12.61 3.40
C VAL A 255 -0.63 12.91 4.89
N VAL A 256 0.04 13.95 5.36
CA VAL A 256 -0.11 14.43 6.74
C VAL A 256 -0.45 15.91 6.73
N GLY A 257 -1.59 16.26 7.32
CA GLY A 257 -1.91 17.64 7.67
C GLY A 257 -1.42 17.93 9.08
N LEU A 258 -0.56 18.94 9.19
CA LEU A 258 0.18 19.29 10.39
C LEU A 258 -0.35 20.61 10.99
N GLN A 259 -0.42 20.64 12.31
CA GLN A 259 -0.67 21.84 13.13
C GLN A 259 0.47 22.03 14.14
N GLU A 260 0.64 23.25 14.64
CA GLU A 260 1.74 23.62 15.56
C GLU A 260 3.12 23.22 15.07
N THR A 261 3.40 23.51 13.80
CA THR A 261 4.63 23.06 13.15
C THR A 261 5.90 23.74 13.67
N GLY A 262 5.79 24.77 14.52
CA GLY A 262 6.93 25.52 15.06
C GLY A 262 7.76 26.22 13.98
N GLY A 263 7.16 26.49 12.81
CA GLY A 263 7.77 27.17 11.68
C GLY A 263 8.63 26.31 10.76
N THR A 264 9.24 25.23 11.23
CA THR A 264 10.18 24.44 10.40
C THR A 264 9.76 23.01 10.15
N ALA A 265 8.77 22.47 10.88
CA ALA A 265 8.48 21.04 10.84
C ALA A 265 8.02 20.51 9.48
N VAL A 266 7.25 21.30 8.74
CA VAL A 266 6.73 20.91 7.43
C VAL A 266 7.87 20.62 6.46
N GLU A 267 8.85 21.53 6.38
CA GLU A 267 9.99 21.44 5.47
C GLU A 267 10.93 20.31 5.92
N GLU A 268 11.31 20.28 7.20
CA GLU A 268 12.24 19.29 7.75
C GLU A 268 11.73 17.85 7.62
N LEU A 269 10.43 17.61 7.90
CA LEU A 269 9.83 16.28 7.75
C LEU A 269 9.75 15.87 6.28
N ALA A 270 9.31 16.78 5.41
CA ALA A 270 9.17 16.49 3.98
C ALA A 270 10.52 16.20 3.33
N GLU A 271 11.56 16.98 3.63
CA GLU A 271 12.91 16.75 3.10
C GLU A 271 13.47 15.40 3.55
N ALA A 272 13.31 15.05 4.82
CA ALA A 272 13.79 13.78 5.36
C ALA A 272 13.05 12.57 4.77
N LEU A 273 11.75 12.71 4.46
CA LEU A 273 10.94 11.67 3.83
C LEU A 273 11.09 11.62 2.30
N GLY A 274 11.65 12.66 1.68
CA GLY A 274 11.64 12.84 0.23
C GLY A 274 10.24 13.13 -0.33
N TRP A 275 9.41 13.82 0.45
CA TRP A 275 8.01 14.11 0.14
C TRP A 275 7.81 15.55 -0.36
N TYR A 276 6.67 15.78 -1.01
CA TYR A 276 6.20 17.11 -1.38
C TYR A 276 5.65 17.82 -0.14
N HIS A 277 5.71 19.15 -0.13
CA HIS A 277 5.14 19.91 0.96
C HIS A 277 4.54 21.26 0.53
N HIS A 278 3.67 21.75 1.40
CA HIS A 278 3.19 23.11 1.42
C HIS A 278 3.14 23.59 2.87
N ARG A 279 4.05 24.49 3.21
CA ARG A 279 4.02 25.24 4.46
C ARG A 279 3.11 26.46 4.31
N ALA A 280 2.30 26.72 5.33
CA ALA A 280 1.47 27.91 5.43
C ALA A 280 1.66 28.56 6.81
N GLY A 281 2.30 29.72 6.82
CA GLY A 281 2.69 30.43 8.04
C GLY A 281 3.71 29.68 8.88
N GLU A 282 3.67 29.93 10.19
CA GLU A 282 4.52 29.26 11.18
C GLU A 282 3.83 28.05 11.84
N ASN A 283 2.52 27.87 11.58
CA ASN A 283 1.71 26.93 12.33
C ASN A 283 1.26 25.72 11.50
N LEU A 284 0.94 25.90 10.21
CA LEU A 284 0.26 24.89 9.41
C LEU A 284 1.11 24.36 8.26
N GLY A 285 0.81 23.14 7.84
CA GLY A 285 1.22 22.68 6.53
C GLY A 285 0.75 21.28 6.20
N VAL A 286 0.97 20.91 4.94
CA VAL A 286 0.70 19.57 4.44
C VAL A 286 1.99 19.00 3.87
N ILE A 287 2.29 17.76 4.22
CA ILE A 287 3.32 16.96 3.56
C ILE A 287 2.65 15.78 2.85
N SER A 288 3.14 15.40 1.68
CA SER A 288 2.50 14.43 0.81
C SER A 288 3.52 13.59 0.06
N ARG A 289 3.35 12.27 0.10
CA ARG A 289 4.05 11.32 -0.78
C ARG A 289 3.66 11.53 -2.24
N HIS A 290 2.44 12.00 -2.48
CA HIS A 290 1.88 12.29 -3.79
C HIS A 290 2.27 13.69 -4.28
N PRO A 291 2.53 13.88 -5.59
CA PRO A 291 2.82 15.18 -6.17
C PRO A 291 1.74 16.22 -5.85
N ILE A 292 2.16 17.40 -5.38
CA ILE A 292 1.27 18.55 -5.17
C ILE A 292 1.10 19.28 -6.51
N THR A 293 -0.12 19.26 -7.06
CA THR A 293 -0.48 19.89 -8.34
C THR A 293 -1.02 21.32 -8.16
N ALA A 294 -1.59 21.63 -6.99
CA ALA A 294 -2.00 22.99 -6.62
C ALA A 294 -1.81 23.24 -5.13
N ARG A 295 -1.69 24.52 -4.75
CA ARG A 295 -1.59 24.97 -3.36
C ARG A 295 -2.69 26.00 -3.10
N PHE A 296 -3.31 25.92 -1.94
CA PHE A 296 -4.45 26.73 -1.53
C PHE A 296 -4.21 27.34 -0.15
N GLY A 297 -4.78 28.51 0.08
CA GLY A 297 -4.56 29.27 1.31
C GLY A 297 -3.44 30.30 1.16
N ASP A 298 -3.31 31.13 2.19
CA ASP A 298 -2.34 32.22 2.24
C ASP A 298 -1.03 31.71 2.87
N PRO A 299 0.15 31.96 2.28
CA PRO A 299 1.42 31.70 2.97
C PRO A 299 1.53 32.42 4.33
N ASP A 300 0.75 33.48 4.57
CA ASP A 300 0.68 34.24 5.81
C ASP A 300 -0.62 33.99 6.60
N VAL A 301 -1.16 32.76 6.58
CA VAL A 301 -2.42 32.33 7.24
C VAL A 301 -2.51 32.61 8.76
N GLY A 302 -1.51 33.23 9.37
CA GLY A 302 -1.44 33.50 10.80
C GLY A 302 -1.25 32.23 11.62
N PHE A 303 -1.50 32.33 12.93
CA PHE A 303 -1.44 31.15 13.80
C PHE A 303 -2.69 30.27 13.59
N TYR A 304 -3.90 30.82 13.68
CA TYR A 304 -5.14 30.08 13.39
C TYR A 304 -5.64 30.33 11.98
N GLY A 305 -6.08 29.27 11.30
CA GLY A 305 -6.60 29.35 9.96
C GLY A 305 -6.61 28.00 9.24
N ALA A 306 -6.61 28.04 7.91
CA ALA A 306 -6.61 26.85 7.08
C ALA A 306 -5.79 27.03 5.80
N ALA A 307 -5.12 25.97 5.39
CA ALA A 307 -4.38 25.88 4.13
C ALA A 307 -4.57 24.50 3.51
N GLY A 308 -4.36 24.38 2.20
CA GLY A 308 -4.61 23.13 1.51
C GLY A 308 -3.75 22.92 0.28
N VAL A 309 -3.83 21.72 -0.25
CA VAL A 309 -3.12 21.31 -1.46
C VAL A 309 -4.03 20.42 -2.29
N ARG A 310 -3.84 20.45 -3.61
CA ARG A 310 -4.31 19.39 -4.49
C ARG A 310 -3.17 18.42 -4.73
N ILE A 311 -3.44 17.14 -4.56
CA ILE A 311 -2.46 16.07 -4.78
C ILE A 311 -2.91 15.12 -5.89
N ALA A 312 -1.96 14.61 -6.66
CA ALA A 312 -2.19 13.59 -7.68
C ALA A 312 -2.01 12.18 -7.10
N VAL A 313 -3.10 11.44 -6.94
CA VAL A 313 -3.12 10.06 -6.42
C VAL A 313 -3.16 9.10 -7.61
N GLY A 314 -2.01 8.51 -7.97
CA GLY A 314 -1.90 7.70 -9.19
C GLY A 314 -1.99 8.52 -10.49
N GLU A 315 -2.31 7.87 -11.62
CA GLU A 315 -2.17 8.50 -12.95
C GLU A 315 -3.27 9.51 -13.32
N ALA A 316 -4.45 9.49 -12.68
CA ALA A 316 -5.60 10.30 -13.11
C ALA A 316 -6.54 10.80 -12.00
N ARG A 317 -6.18 10.66 -10.72
CA ARG A 317 -7.03 11.07 -9.59
C ARG A 317 -6.40 12.25 -8.87
N GLU A 318 -7.25 13.17 -8.45
CA GLU A 318 -6.86 14.29 -7.61
C GLU A 318 -7.72 14.32 -6.35
N VAL A 319 -7.11 14.71 -5.24
CA VAL A 319 -7.79 14.93 -3.95
C VAL A 319 -7.31 16.26 -3.40
N ASP A 320 -8.23 17.07 -2.89
CA ASP A 320 -7.89 18.28 -2.14
C ASP A 320 -7.74 17.94 -0.66
N VAL A 321 -6.57 18.19 -0.08
CA VAL A 321 -6.30 17.97 1.34
C VAL A 321 -6.04 19.31 2.01
N TRP A 322 -6.86 19.61 3.01
CA TRP A 322 -6.81 20.83 3.80
C TRP A 322 -6.45 20.51 5.24
N THR A 323 -5.63 21.36 5.85
CA THR A 323 -5.32 21.37 7.28
C THR A 323 -5.84 22.65 7.90
N CYS A 324 -6.40 22.60 9.11
CA CYS A 324 -6.73 23.77 9.90
C CYS A 324 -6.30 23.64 11.36
N HIS A 325 -6.13 24.78 12.01
CA HIS A 325 -5.95 24.90 13.46
C HIS A 325 -6.82 26.08 13.90
N LEU A 326 -7.80 25.82 14.76
CA LEU A 326 -8.74 26.81 15.27
C LEU A 326 -8.35 27.29 16.67
N ASP A 327 -8.90 28.42 17.09
CA ASP A 327 -8.60 29.06 18.36
C ASP A 327 -8.85 28.14 19.57
N TYR A 328 -7.89 28.05 20.49
CA TYR A 328 -7.98 27.13 21.63
C TYR A 328 -8.86 27.64 22.77
N THR A 329 -9.19 28.95 22.83
CA THR A 329 -9.82 29.55 24.02
C THR A 329 -11.12 30.32 23.71
N PRO A 330 -12.12 30.27 24.61
CA PRO A 330 -12.23 29.38 25.78
C PRO A 330 -12.40 27.91 25.35
N TYR A 331 -12.14 26.96 26.25
CA TYR A 331 -12.33 25.54 25.95
C TYR A 331 -13.56 25.01 26.68
N GLY A 332 -14.58 24.63 25.89
CA GLY A 332 -15.91 24.30 26.42
C GLY A 332 -15.94 23.14 27.44
N PRO A 333 -15.16 22.05 27.27
CA PRO A 333 -15.05 21.02 28.30
C PRO A 333 -14.52 21.51 29.65
N TYR A 334 -13.60 22.48 29.67
CA TYR A 334 -13.19 23.13 30.92
C TYR A 334 -14.33 23.93 31.52
N GLU A 335 -14.97 24.80 30.73
CA GLU A 335 -16.09 25.61 31.21
C GLU A 335 -17.25 24.75 31.73
N SER A 336 -17.48 23.58 31.13
CA SER A 336 -18.49 22.61 31.60
C SER A 336 -18.05 21.91 32.90
N ALA A 337 -16.87 21.30 32.91
CA ALA A 337 -16.41 20.46 34.02
C ALA A 337 -15.99 21.26 35.26
N PHE A 338 -15.47 22.48 35.04
CA PHE A 338 -14.84 23.29 36.08
C PHE A 338 -15.71 24.45 36.54
N ASP A 339 -16.37 25.12 35.60
CA ASP A 339 -17.19 26.30 35.89
C ASP A 339 -18.69 25.97 35.94
N GLY A 340 -19.09 24.79 35.47
CA GLY A 340 -20.46 24.31 35.50
C GLY A 340 -21.39 25.05 34.54
N LEU A 341 -20.84 25.60 33.45
CA LEU A 341 -21.64 26.34 32.48
C LEU A 341 -22.63 25.43 31.73
N PRO A 342 -23.88 25.89 31.50
CA PRO A 342 -24.87 25.15 30.71
C PRO A 342 -24.53 25.18 29.22
N ALA A 343 -25.05 24.21 28.47
CA ALA A 343 -24.83 24.06 27.02
C ALA A 343 -25.03 25.34 26.21
N ALA A 344 -26.02 26.18 26.56
CA ALA A 344 -26.30 27.42 25.85
C ALA A 344 -25.12 28.42 25.91
N ASP A 345 -24.42 28.50 27.05
CA ASP A 345 -23.28 29.39 27.24
C ASP A 345 -22.05 28.83 26.51
N LEU A 346 -21.81 27.51 26.60
CA LEU A 346 -20.75 26.83 25.84
C LEU A 346 -20.87 27.10 24.34
N ILE A 347 -22.08 26.94 23.78
CA ILE A 347 -22.36 27.21 22.36
C ILE A 347 -22.13 28.69 22.01
N ALA A 348 -22.51 29.61 22.90
CA ALA A 348 -22.34 31.05 22.66
C ALA A 348 -20.85 31.47 22.61
N HIS A 349 -19.98 30.76 23.33
CA HIS A 349 -18.55 31.06 23.39
C HIS A 349 -17.75 30.54 22.17
N GLU A 350 -18.31 29.68 21.34
CA GLU A 350 -17.68 29.15 20.12
C GLU A 350 -17.56 30.16 18.97
N GLY A 351 -17.96 31.42 19.15
CA GLY A 351 -18.08 32.40 18.08
C GLY A 351 -16.80 32.62 17.26
N VAL A 352 -15.62 32.60 17.91
CA VAL A 352 -14.32 32.76 17.25
C VAL A 352 -13.99 31.54 16.39
N ARG A 353 -13.99 30.33 16.98
CA ARG A 353 -13.75 29.08 16.25
C ARG A 353 -14.75 28.87 15.12
N LEU A 354 -16.01 29.20 15.33
CA LEU A 354 -17.05 29.09 14.30
C LEU A 354 -16.79 30.02 13.11
N ALA A 355 -16.35 31.25 13.37
CA ALA A 355 -15.98 32.18 12.31
C ALA A 355 -14.77 31.66 11.50
N GLN A 356 -13.76 31.11 12.17
CA GLN A 356 -12.58 30.52 11.53
C GLN A 356 -12.95 29.26 10.70
N MET A 357 -13.79 28.38 11.22
CA MET A 357 -14.29 27.22 10.47
C MET A 357 -15.06 27.66 9.23
N ARG A 358 -15.93 28.67 9.34
CA ARG A 358 -16.67 29.20 8.19
C ARG A 358 -15.75 29.84 7.14
N ASP A 359 -14.69 30.52 7.55
CA ASP A 359 -13.66 31.03 6.64
C ASP A 359 -12.98 29.87 5.90
N ALA A 360 -12.55 28.83 6.61
CA ALA A 360 -11.94 27.63 6.02
C ALA A 360 -12.87 26.95 5.00
N LEU A 361 -14.14 26.73 5.37
CA LEU A 361 -15.15 26.15 4.48
C LEU A 361 -15.43 27.03 3.25
N GLY A 362 -15.41 28.36 3.43
CA GLY A 362 -15.52 29.32 2.34
C GLY A 362 -14.39 29.19 1.33
N ARG A 363 -13.13 29.15 1.80
CA ARG A 363 -11.94 28.95 0.95
C ARG A 363 -11.96 27.61 0.22
N ILE A 364 -12.37 26.54 0.90
CA ILE A 364 -12.55 25.22 0.28
C ILE A 364 -13.59 25.29 -0.85
N ALA A 365 -14.71 26.00 -0.64
CA ALA A 365 -15.74 26.15 -1.65
C ALA A 365 -15.30 27.03 -2.84
N GLU A 366 -14.42 28.01 -2.62
CA GLU A 366 -13.89 28.88 -3.68
C GLU A 366 -12.99 28.15 -4.68
N VAL A 367 -12.19 27.19 -4.21
CA VAL A 367 -11.27 26.42 -5.06
C VAL A 367 -11.83 25.05 -5.48
N GLY A 368 -12.92 24.63 -4.85
CA GLY A 368 -13.49 23.30 -5.01
C GLY A 368 -14.07 23.07 -6.41
N ASP A 369 -13.48 22.14 -7.15
CA ASP A 369 -14.17 21.49 -8.26
C ASP A 369 -15.09 20.42 -7.66
N VAL A 370 -16.38 20.43 -8.00
CA VAL A 370 -17.37 19.46 -7.50
C VAL A 370 -16.95 18.02 -7.78
N ALA A 371 -16.13 17.79 -8.81
CA ALA A 371 -15.61 16.47 -9.16
C ALA A 371 -14.39 16.01 -8.35
N VAL A 372 -13.77 16.88 -7.55
CA VAL A 372 -12.57 16.56 -6.76
C VAL A 372 -12.97 16.30 -5.30
N PRO A 373 -12.73 15.09 -4.76
CA PRO A 373 -12.96 14.81 -3.35
C PRO A 373 -12.10 15.68 -2.44
N VAL A 374 -12.62 16.00 -1.26
CA VAL A 374 -11.95 16.88 -0.29
C VAL A 374 -11.80 16.17 1.05
N VAL A 375 -10.62 16.29 1.65
CA VAL A 375 -10.34 15.92 3.05
C VAL A 375 -9.96 17.18 3.81
N LEU A 376 -10.62 17.43 4.94
CA LEU A 376 -10.30 18.51 5.88
C LEU A 376 -9.85 17.89 7.19
N VAL A 377 -8.59 18.10 7.53
CA VAL A 377 -8.00 17.66 8.78
C VAL A 377 -7.67 18.84 9.68
N GLY A 378 -7.50 18.61 10.98
CA GLY A 378 -7.08 19.69 11.86
C GLY A 378 -7.35 19.45 13.32
N ASP A 379 -6.73 20.32 14.13
CA ASP A 379 -7.08 20.54 15.52
C ASP A 379 -8.13 21.66 15.57
N PHE A 380 -9.37 21.27 15.88
CA PHE A 380 -10.48 22.22 15.92
C PHE A 380 -10.64 22.84 17.31
N ASN A 381 -9.88 22.37 18.31
CA ASN A 381 -9.99 22.81 19.70
C ASN A 381 -11.41 22.76 20.29
N CYS A 382 -12.31 21.95 19.70
CA CYS A 382 -13.68 21.79 20.18
C CYS A 382 -14.15 20.34 20.03
N PRO A 383 -15.02 19.84 20.94
CA PRO A 383 -15.63 18.53 20.77
C PRO A 383 -16.60 18.46 19.58
N SER A 384 -16.98 17.24 19.22
CA SER A 384 -17.91 17.00 18.11
C SER A 384 -19.35 17.13 18.58
N HIS A 385 -20.20 17.70 17.74
CA HIS A 385 -21.67 17.63 17.88
C HIS A 385 -22.20 16.19 17.84
N LEU A 386 -21.36 15.21 17.46
CA LEU A 386 -21.67 13.78 17.48
C LEU A 386 -21.20 13.08 18.77
N ASP A 387 -20.32 13.71 19.56
CA ASP A 387 -19.73 13.11 20.75
C ASP A 387 -20.51 13.48 22.02
N TRP A 388 -21.09 14.68 22.05
CA TRP A 388 -21.85 15.20 23.18
C TRP A 388 -23.35 15.25 22.85
N ALA A 389 -24.16 14.48 23.58
CA ALA A 389 -25.61 14.42 23.34
C ALA A 389 -26.35 15.73 23.69
N ASP A 390 -25.85 16.49 24.67
CA ASP A 390 -26.54 17.65 25.24
C ASP A 390 -26.00 19.00 24.73
N VAL A 391 -24.97 19.00 23.88
CA VAL A 391 -24.33 20.21 23.35
C VAL A 391 -24.18 20.10 21.83
N GLU A 392 -24.91 20.94 21.09
CA GLU A 392 -24.76 21.06 19.64
C GLU A 392 -23.55 21.95 19.30
N TRP A 393 -22.35 21.38 19.33
CA TRP A 393 -21.12 22.11 19.01
C TRP A 393 -21.17 22.74 17.60
N PRO A 394 -21.27 24.08 17.48
CA PRO A 394 -21.59 24.73 16.22
C PRO A 394 -20.46 24.64 15.17
N VAL A 395 -19.21 24.48 15.61
CA VAL A 395 -18.04 24.41 14.73
C VAL A 395 -18.09 23.14 13.88
N THR A 396 -18.17 21.97 14.50
CA THR A 396 -18.25 20.69 13.78
C THR A 396 -19.59 20.52 13.07
N LYS A 397 -20.68 21.09 13.61
CA LYS A 397 -21.99 21.13 12.93
C LYS A 397 -21.93 21.94 11.62
N ALA A 398 -21.23 23.07 11.60
CA ALA A 398 -21.04 23.85 10.38
C ALA A 398 -20.30 23.08 9.28
N ALA A 399 -19.29 22.27 9.64
CA ALA A 399 -18.61 21.40 8.68
C ALA A 399 -19.56 20.33 8.12
N ALA A 400 -20.39 19.70 8.97
CA ALA A 400 -21.40 18.76 8.54
C ALA A 400 -22.45 19.38 7.61
N GLU A 401 -22.91 20.60 7.91
CA GLU A 401 -23.83 21.37 7.06
C GLU A 401 -23.20 21.74 5.70
N ALA A 402 -21.88 21.87 5.63
CA ALA A 402 -21.11 22.04 4.38
C ALA A 402 -20.88 20.73 3.60
N GLY A 403 -21.45 19.61 4.07
CA GLY A 403 -21.42 18.31 3.41
C GLY A 403 -20.21 17.45 3.74
N PHE A 404 -19.42 17.82 4.75
CA PHE A 404 -18.36 16.96 5.27
C PHE A 404 -18.94 15.90 6.21
N ARG A 405 -18.32 14.71 6.20
CA ARG A 405 -18.61 13.64 7.15
C ARG A 405 -17.38 13.37 8.02
N ASP A 406 -17.64 13.02 9.28
CA ASP A 406 -16.62 12.68 10.27
C ASP A 406 -16.18 11.23 10.08
N SER A 407 -14.94 11.01 9.61
CA SER A 407 -14.46 9.67 9.27
C SER A 407 -14.39 8.75 10.49
N TYR A 408 -14.06 9.29 11.67
CA TYR A 408 -13.95 8.51 12.89
C TYR A 408 -15.34 8.00 13.30
N ARG A 409 -16.37 8.84 13.22
CA ARG A 409 -17.75 8.45 13.57
C ARG A 409 -18.46 7.61 12.52
N GLU A 410 -18.02 7.62 11.26
CA GLU A 410 -18.47 6.64 10.28
C GLU A 410 -18.02 5.21 10.64
N VAL A 411 -16.82 5.05 11.18
CA VAL A 411 -16.28 3.74 11.59
C VAL A 411 -16.72 3.36 13.02
N HIS A 412 -16.74 4.33 13.92
CA HIS A 412 -17.01 4.17 15.35
C HIS A 412 -18.23 5.00 15.78
N PRO A 413 -19.46 4.58 15.44
CA PRO A 413 -20.66 5.41 15.63
C PRO A 413 -21.06 5.62 17.09
N ASP A 414 -20.55 4.82 18.04
CA ASP A 414 -20.86 4.94 19.47
C ASP A 414 -19.76 5.76 20.19
N PRO A 415 -20.06 7.01 20.60
CA PRO A 415 -19.08 7.88 21.27
C PRO A 415 -18.75 7.47 22.70
N VAL A 416 -19.54 6.62 23.34
CA VAL A 416 -19.26 6.14 24.69
C VAL A 416 -18.35 4.91 24.64
N ALA A 417 -18.61 3.99 23.70
CA ALA A 417 -17.81 2.78 23.54
C ALA A 417 -16.42 3.08 22.96
N GLU A 418 -16.36 3.94 21.96
CA GLU A 418 -15.14 4.30 21.24
C GLU A 418 -15.01 5.84 21.21
N PRO A 419 -14.60 6.46 22.33
CA PRO A 419 -14.58 7.93 22.43
C PRO A 419 -13.58 8.58 21.49
N GLY A 420 -12.46 7.90 21.19
CA GLY A 420 -11.45 8.40 20.26
C GLY A 420 -10.74 9.65 20.75
N TYR A 421 -10.46 9.75 22.05
CA TYR A 421 -9.81 10.92 22.65
C TYR A 421 -8.50 11.26 21.93
N THR A 422 -8.33 12.53 21.59
CA THR A 422 -7.09 13.06 21.02
C THR A 422 -6.44 14.08 21.94
N TRP A 423 -7.24 14.75 22.77
CA TRP A 423 -6.78 15.55 23.91
C TRP A 423 -7.11 14.82 25.22
N SER A 424 -6.14 14.36 26.00
CA SER A 424 -4.69 14.34 25.73
C SER A 424 -4.04 13.06 26.25
N PRO A 425 -3.13 12.42 25.49
CA PRO A 425 -2.37 11.26 25.95
C PRO A 425 -1.44 11.53 27.14
N ILE A 426 -1.09 12.79 27.44
CA ILE A 426 -0.07 13.13 28.45
C ILE A 426 -0.61 13.92 29.64
N HIS A 427 -1.83 14.46 29.57
CA HIS A 427 -2.46 15.23 30.65
C HIS A 427 -3.56 14.41 31.33
N PRO A 428 -3.25 13.61 32.38
CA PRO A 428 -4.28 12.93 33.17
C PRO A 428 -4.95 13.88 34.19
N VAL A 429 -4.30 15.00 34.50
CA VAL A 429 -4.75 16.02 35.45
C VAL A 429 -4.56 17.40 34.85
N HIS A 430 -5.43 18.32 35.23
CA HIS A 430 -5.43 19.68 34.72
C HIS A 430 -4.23 20.49 35.24
N GLU A 431 -3.66 21.33 34.37
CA GLU A 431 -2.38 22.01 34.59
C GLU A 431 -2.45 23.27 35.48
N ASP A 432 -3.49 23.41 36.29
CA ASP A 432 -3.67 24.55 37.21
C ASP A 432 -3.18 24.26 38.64
N GLY A 433 -2.66 23.05 38.88
CA GLY A 433 -2.24 22.59 40.21
C GLY A 433 -3.40 22.25 41.15
N SER A 434 -4.65 22.25 40.67
CA SER A 434 -5.83 21.89 41.47
C SER A 434 -5.94 20.39 41.74
N GLY A 435 -5.28 19.56 40.93
CA GLY A 435 -5.40 18.10 40.97
C GLY A 435 -6.73 17.59 40.39
N ARG A 436 -7.52 18.46 39.74
CA ARG A 436 -8.70 18.03 38.98
C ARG A 436 -8.27 17.15 37.80
N LEU A 437 -9.12 16.18 37.47
CA LEU A 437 -8.91 15.36 36.28
C LEU A 437 -9.07 16.23 35.03
N GLU A 438 -8.23 15.96 34.04
CA GLU A 438 -8.30 16.60 32.74
C GLU A 438 -9.51 16.04 31.95
N PRO A 439 -10.46 16.87 31.49
CA PRO A 439 -11.49 16.44 30.56
C PRO A 439 -10.85 15.88 29.28
N GLN A 440 -11.16 14.62 28.98
CA GLN A 440 -10.65 13.95 27.78
C GLN A 440 -11.69 14.09 26.67
N ASP A 441 -11.26 14.57 25.51
CA ASP A 441 -12.14 14.83 24.38
C ASP A 441 -11.42 14.57 23.05
N ARG A 442 -12.22 14.34 22.01
CA ARG A 442 -11.74 14.29 20.64
C ARG A 442 -11.88 15.67 20.03
N ILE A 443 -10.75 16.28 19.71
CA ILE A 443 -10.69 17.65 19.15
C ILE A 443 -9.89 17.72 17.84
N ASP A 444 -9.24 16.62 17.46
CA ASP A 444 -8.56 16.46 16.19
C ASP A 444 -9.42 15.63 15.24
N TYR A 445 -9.53 16.06 13.99
CA TYR A 445 -10.48 15.49 13.04
C TYR A 445 -9.85 15.14 11.71
N VAL A 446 -10.42 14.13 11.07
CA VAL A 446 -10.30 13.88 9.64
C VAL A 446 -11.72 13.85 9.07
N LEU A 447 -12.10 14.94 8.42
CA LEU A 447 -13.40 15.08 7.77
C LEU A 447 -13.24 14.88 6.27
N HIS A 448 -14.26 14.35 5.59
CA HIS A 448 -14.19 14.14 4.14
C HIS A 448 -15.50 14.43 3.42
N ARG A 449 -15.39 14.72 2.12
CA ARG A 449 -16.50 14.86 1.18
C ARG A 449 -16.11 14.23 -0.15
N GLY A 450 -16.88 13.23 -0.60
CA GLY A 450 -16.64 12.55 -1.88
C GLY A 450 -15.68 11.35 -1.81
N LEU A 451 -15.32 10.88 -0.61
CA LEU A 451 -14.56 9.65 -0.39
C LEU A 451 -15.38 8.62 0.41
N SER A 452 -14.91 7.37 0.40
CA SER A 452 -15.42 6.28 1.24
C SER A 452 -14.37 5.94 2.29
N VAL A 453 -14.78 5.84 3.55
CA VAL A 453 -13.90 5.48 4.67
C VAL A 453 -13.76 3.97 4.74
N LEU A 454 -12.53 3.48 4.77
CA LEU A 454 -12.21 2.05 4.98
C LEU A 454 -11.85 1.77 6.44
N ASP A 455 -11.12 2.71 7.06
CA ASP A 455 -10.74 2.63 8.47
C ASP A 455 -10.45 4.04 9.02
N SER A 456 -10.63 4.23 10.33
CA SER A 456 -10.29 5.47 11.02
C SER A 456 -9.98 5.18 12.49
N ARG A 457 -8.85 5.69 12.99
CA ARG A 457 -8.38 5.43 14.35
C ARG A 457 -7.50 6.55 14.89
N THR A 458 -7.47 6.69 16.21
CA THR A 458 -6.45 7.51 16.88
C THR A 458 -5.13 6.75 16.94
N PHE A 459 -4.02 7.49 17.01
CA PHE A 459 -2.68 6.92 17.01
C PHE A 459 -1.77 7.64 17.99
N VAL A 460 -1.14 6.85 18.87
CA VAL A 460 -0.10 7.25 19.83
C VAL A 460 0.93 6.13 19.88
N VAL A 461 2.22 6.48 19.89
CA VAL A 461 3.30 5.49 20.02
C VAL A 461 3.56 5.18 21.49
N GLY A 462 3.31 3.93 21.87
CA GLY A 462 3.58 3.43 23.22
C GLY A 462 2.64 4.01 24.28
N ALA A 463 3.11 4.05 25.53
CA ALA A 463 2.41 4.65 26.65
C ALA A 463 3.23 5.87 27.13
N PRO A 464 2.91 7.09 26.68
CA PRO A 464 3.69 8.27 27.05
C PRO A 464 3.59 8.54 28.55
N SER A 465 4.68 9.02 29.12
CA SER A 465 4.70 9.56 30.48
C SER A 465 3.90 10.85 30.54
N ALA A 466 3.26 11.09 31.67
CA ALA A 466 2.45 12.28 31.88
C ALA A 466 3.31 13.56 32.01
N TRP A 467 2.73 14.70 31.67
CA TRP A 467 3.32 16.00 31.94
C TRP A 467 3.58 16.21 33.45
N PRO A 468 4.72 16.82 33.85
CA PRO A 468 5.76 17.44 33.02
C PRO A 468 6.92 16.52 32.56
N ASP A 469 6.92 15.24 32.95
CA ASP A 469 8.05 14.32 32.73
C ASP A 469 8.06 13.70 31.31
N VAL A 470 7.94 14.53 30.28
CA VAL A 470 7.72 14.08 28.89
C VAL A 470 8.96 14.02 28.01
N ALA A 471 10.09 14.60 28.43
CA ALA A 471 11.27 14.76 27.56
C ALA A 471 11.73 13.43 26.92
N GLY A 472 11.62 12.33 27.67
CA GLY A 472 11.99 10.98 27.23
C GLY A 472 10.92 10.21 26.44
N ASN A 473 9.72 10.76 26.23
CA ASN A 473 8.61 10.03 25.60
C ASN A 473 8.93 9.60 24.17
N CYS A 474 8.43 8.43 23.77
CA CYS A 474 8.49 7.99 22.37
C CYS A 474 7.52 8.78 21.48
N TRP A 475 6.41 9.24 22.05
CA TRP A 475 5.43 10.09 21.39
C TRP A 475 5.78 11.57 21.59
N PRO A 476 6.01 12.34 20.50
CA PRO A 476 6.52 13.70 20.57
C PRO A 476 5.42 14.78 20.50
N SER A 477 4.23 14.53 21.05
CA SER A 477 3.10 15.47 21.06
C SER A 477 2.22 15.24 22.28
N ASP A 478 1.47 16.26 22.69
CA ASP A 478 0.39 16.18 23.67
C ASP A 478 -0.98 15.88 23.04
N HIS A 479 -1.07 15.76 21.71
CA HIS A 479 -2.23 15.26 20.98
C HIS A 479 -2.00 13.83 20.48
N ALA A 480 -3.04 13.00 20.47
CA ALA A 480 -3.05 11.82 19.62
C ALA A 480 -3.30 12.22 18.17
N ALA A 481 -2.62 11.57 17.22
CA ALA A 481 -2.92 11.78 15.80
C ALA A 481 -4.18 11.03 15.39
N VAL A 482 -4.84 11.45 14.31
CA VAL A 482 -5.98 10.74 13.72
C VAL A 482 -5.60 10.27 12.33
N LEU A 483 -5.63 8.95 12.12
CA LEU A 483 -5.35 8.33 10.83
C LEU A 483 -6.66 7.81 10.22
N THR A 484 -6.92 8.16 8.98
CA THR A 484 -8.03 7.60 8.19
C THR A 484 -7.51 7.01 6.89
N VAL A 485 -8.03 5.83 6.54
CA VAL A 485 -7.79 5.16 5.26
C VAL A 485 -9.03 5.36 4.40
N PHE A 486 -8.86 5.96 3.22
CA PHE A 486 -9.93 6.17 2.26
C PHE A 486 -9.77 5.27 1.05
N ALA A 487 -10.89 4.81 0.50
CA ALA A 487 -10.93 4.38 -0.89
C ALA A 487 -11.12 5.62 -1.78
N VAL A 488 -10.19 5.82 -2.72
CA VAL A 488 -10.26 6.85 -3.74
C VAL A 488 -11.01 6.29 -4.95
N PRO A 489 -12.17 6.88 -5.33
CA PRO A 489 -12.98 6.36 -6.42
C PRO A 489 -12.23 6.42 -7.76
N VAL A 490 -12.36 5.34 -8.54
CA VAL A 490 -11.93 5.30 -9.95
C VAL A 490 -12.86 6.21 -10.75
N ARG A 491 -12.29 7.07 -11.60
CA ARG A 491 -13.07 7.93 -12.51
C ARG A 491 -13.83 7.13 -13.56
#